data_AF-A0A9E3XU33-F1
#
_entry.id   AF-A0A9E3XU33-F1
#
_cell.length_a   1.000
_cell.length_b   1.000
_cell.length_c   1.000
_cell.angle_alpha   90.00
_cell.angle_beta   90.00
_cell.angle_gamma   90.00
#
_symmetry.space_group_name_H-M   'P 1'
#
loop_
_entity.id
_entity.type
_entity.pdbx_description
1 polymer ?
#
loop_
_entity_poly.entity_id
_entity_poly.type
_entity_poly.pdbx_seq_one_letter_code
_entity_poly.pdbx_strand_id
1 'polypeptide(L)'
;FIDEIDAVGRRRSGNSQGGQEERENTLNQLLVEMDGFAPNDNVIVMAASNRSDILDPALTRPGRFDRSVIVDAPDRKGRSEILKVHSTGKPFAKDVDLEVIARQTAGFSGADLANLVNEAALLAARGERTEITRSDLDEAIMRVLAGPQKHRLLKDGEKKMIAAHEIGHAIVAHEMGEMEPVHKVTIVSRGRALGMMVRLSEDDSVMVSRTELMQQMAVALGGRMAEELMFDEIWTGAENDLEKVNAIAQRMVLQWGMSDNFALRGLVHQEQLLAHSDELKARIDAEIDTIVGEAKLMAQEVLLEHKDVLERLTDVLVERETLERDEFELLMRGGELPALEVEEDGELHAVADTTPVRLARQGAVPRPGIGHEGSSSEDANWAIGDIDRRDPSSPGARFRDQQQLPDLPEPTPDAEGEAAADATDDQPGLTVVSDDDTQVA
;
A
#
# COMPACT_ATOMS: atom_id res chain seq x y z
N PHE A 1 0.92 15.96 -30.31
CA PHE A 1 0.84 15.15 -29.08
C PHE A 1 2.07 14.26 -29.04
N ILE A 2 2.77 14.21 -27.91
CA ILE A 2 3.98 13.41 -27.71
C ILE A 2 3.69 12.46 -26.55
N ASP A 3 3.51 11.18 -26.85
CA ASP A 3 3.36 10.16 -25.80
C ASP A 3 4.73 9.76 -25.26
N GLU A 4 4.79 9.27 -24.02
CA GLU A 4 6.01 8.81 -23.34
C GLU A 4 7.19 9.79 -23.48
N ILE A 5 6.96 11.09 -23.21
CA ILE A 5 7.99 12.12 -23.38
C ILE A 5 9.23 11.87 -22.52
N ASP A 6 9.14 11.08 -21.45
CA ASP A 6 10.27 10.66 -20.63
C ASP A 6 11.32 9.81 -21.36
N ALA A 7 10.97 9.20 -22.51
CA ALA A 7 11.95 8.53 -23.36
C ALA A 7 13.01 9.50 -23.90
N VAL A 8 12.62 10.74 -24.20
CA VAL A 8 13.51 11.79 -24.75
C VAL A 8 13.83 12.89 -23.73
N GLY A 9 12.95 13.10 -22.75
CA GLY A 9 12.97 14.23 -21.83
C GLY A 9 13.63 13.97 -20.48
N ARG A 10 14.36 12.87 -20.29
CA ARG A 10 14.94 12.50 -18.99
C ARG A 10 16.16 13.35 -18.61
N ARG A 11 16.23 13.78 -17.34
CA ARG A 11 17.38 14.46 -16.71
C ARG A 11 18.69 13.71 -16.94
N ARG A 12 19.79 14.44 -16.95
CA ARG A 12 21.15 13.88 -16.87
C ARG A 12 21.31 13.04 -15.61
N SER A 13 21.55 11.74 -15.77
CA SER A 13 22.10 10.90 -14.71
C SER A 13 23.60 10.79 -14.94
N GLY A 14 24.40 11.31 -14.02
CA GLY A 14 25.86 11.24 -14.09
C GLY A 14 26.34 9.79 -14.25
N ASN A 15 27.30 9.58 -15.14
CA ASN A 15 28.00 8.33 -15.45
C ASN A 15 27.32 7.34 -16.43
N SER A 16 27.15 7.69 -17.70
CA SER A 16 27.11 6.68 -18.79
C SER A 16 27.56 7.24 -20.14
N GLN A 17 28.61 6.63 -20.68
CA GLN A 17 29.29 6.99 -21.93
C GLN A 17 28.51 6.46 -23.16
N GLY A 18 28.18 7.33 -24.12
CA GLY A 18 27.73 6.97 -25.49
C GLY A 18 26.25 7.14 -25.81
N GLY A 19 25.33 6.59 -25.02
CA GLY A 19 23.88 6.63 -25.32
C GLY A 19 23.15 7.94 -24.97
N GLN A 20 23.79 8.80 -24.17
CA GLN A 20 23.18 10.05 -23.70
C GLN A 20 23.23 11.16 -24.78
N GLU A 21 24.19 11.14 -25.69
CA GLU A 21 24.44 12.24 -26.63
C GLU A 21 23.32 12.41 -27.67
N GLU A 22 22.84 11.32 -28.28
CA GLU A 22 21.71 11.35 -29.23
C GLU A 22 20.41 11.82 -28.57
N ARG A 23 20.17 11.36 -27.34
CA ARG A 23 19.01 11.77 -26.56
C ARG A 23 19.10 13.26 -26.20
N GLU A 24 20.27 13.73 -25.81
CA GLU A 24 20.51 15.14 -25.50
C GLU A 24 20.35 16.04 -26.72
N ASN A 25 20.85 15.63 -27.88
CA ASN A 25 20.66 16.37 -29.13
C ASN A 25 19.17 16.44 -29.51
N THR A 26 18.45 15.32 -29.36
CA THR A 26 17.01 15.24 -29.62
C THR A 26 16.22 16.14 -28.66
N LEU A 27 16.56 16.12 -27.37
CA LEU A 27 15.94 16.98 -26.35
C LEU A 27 16.20 18.45 -26.65
N ASN A 28 17.45 18.84 -26.92
CA ASN A 28 17.81 20.22 -27.23
C ASN A 28 17.09 20.72 -28.48
N GLN A 29 16.98 19.89 -29.52
CA GLN A 29 16.20 20.26 -30.71
C GLN A 29 14.74 20.50 -30.35
N LEU A 30 14.11 19.63 -29.55
CA LEU A 30 12.74 19.82 -29.10
C LEU A 30 12.59 21.15 -28.34
N LEU A 31 13.53 21.51 -27.48
CA LEU A 31 13.51 22.78 -26.75
C LEU A 31 13.64 24.00 -27.68
N VAL A 32 14.49 23.93 -28.70
CA VAL A 32 14.68 24.99 -29.70
C VAL A 32 13.41 25.19 -30.52
N GLU A 33 12.77 24.11 -30.96
CA GLU A 33 11.50 24.18 -31.70
C GLU A 33 10.37 24.76 -30.82
N MET A 34 10.34 24.39 -29.54
CA MET A 34 9.35 24.94 -28.59
C MET A 34 9.54 26.44 -28.32
N ASP A 35 10.77 26.92 -28.23
CA ASP A 35 11.07 28.36 -28.08
C ASP A 35 10.91 29.13 -29.41
N GLY A 36 10.91 28.42 -30.54
CA GLY A 36 10.86 28.99 -31.90
C GLY A 36 9.45 29.37 -32.38
N PHE A 37 8.40 28.99 -31.67
CA PHE A 37 7.02 29.33 -32.06
C PHE A 37 6.78 30.85 -31.92
N ALA A 38 6.29 31.46 -33.00
CA ALA A 38 5.88 32.85 -32.94
C ALA A 38 4.52 32.97 -32.22
N PRO A 39 4.19 34.11 -31.57
CA PRO A 39 2.91 34.31 -30.89
C PRO A 39 1.65 34.13 -31.76
N ASN A 40 1.80 34.06 -33.07
CA ASN A 40 0.72 33.91 -34.06
C ASN A 40 0.53 32.46 -34.54
N ASP A 41 1.34 31.52 -34.07
CA ASP A 41 1.21 30.11 -34.40
C ASP A 41 0.15 29.48 -33.48
N ASN A 42 -1.01 29.10 -34.03
CA ASN A 42 -2.08 28.42 -33.31
C ASN A 42 -1.75 26.93 -33.05
N VAL A 43 -0.56 26.65 -32.52
CA VAL A 43 -0.07 25.30 -32.27
C VAL A 43 -0.12 25.02 -30.77
N ILE A 44 -0.80 23.93 -30.40
CA ILE A 44 -0.83 23.43 -29.02
C ILE A 44 -0.02 22.14 -28.97
N VAL A 45 1.06 22.15 -28.19
CA VAL A 45 1.87 20.96 -27.92
C VAL A 45 1.38 20.32 -26.63
N MET A 46 0.96 19.06 -26.71
CA MET A 46 0.57 18.23 -25.57
C MET A 46 1.53 17.05 -25.45
N ALA A 47 1.86 16.66 -24.22
CA ALA A 47 2.68 15.49 -23.95
C ALA A 47 2.13 14.68 -22.76
N ALA A 48 2.42 13.38 -22.73
CA ALA A 48 2.08 12.48 -21.64
C ALA A 48 3.33 11.79 -21.10
N SER A 49 3.39 11.57 -19.79
CA SER A 49 4.44 10.80 -19.13
C SER A 49 3.92 10.21 -17.82
N ASN A 50 4.37 9.01 -17.50
CA ASN A 50 4.12 8.37 -16.20
C ASN A 50 5.13 8.83 -15.13
N ARG A 51 6.17 9.59 -15.51
CA ARG A 51 7.30 9.94 -14.65
C ARG A 51 7.73 11.40 -14.80
N SER A 52 6.93 12.31 -14.25
CA SER A 52 7.26 13.75 -14.26
C SER A 52 8.49 14.11 -13.43
N ASP A 53 8.84 13.27 -12.44
CA ASP A 53 9.97 13.41 -11.53
C ASP A 53 11.33 13.39 -12.25
N ILE A 54 11.45 12.54 -13.28
CA ILE A 54 12.70 12.37 -14.04
C ILE A 54 12.83 13.31 -15.23
N LEU A 55 11.80 14.10 -15.56
CA LEU A 55 11.84 15.00 -16.69
C LEU A 55 12.80 16.17 -16.46
N ASP A 56 13.53 16.56 -17.50
CA ASP A 56 14.43 17.70 -17.49
C ASP A 56 13.64 18.96 -17.10
N PRO A 57 14.06 19.71 -16.05
CA PRO A 57 13.40 20.93 -15.64
C PRO A 57 13.29 21.97 -16.75
N ALA A 58 14.12 21.88 -17.80
CA ALA A 58 14.04 22.74 -18.97
C ALA A 58 12.73 22.55 -19.75
N LEU A 59 12.13 21.36 -19.76
CA LEU A 59 10.87 21.10 -20.46
C LEU A 59 9.67 21.79 -19.80
N THR A 60 9.67 21.90 -18.48
CA THR A 60 8.55 22.45 -17.69
C THR A 60 8.69 23.95 -17.40
N ARG A 61 9.65 24.63 -18.05
CA ARG A 61 9.80 26.09 -17.92
C ARG A 61 8.68 26.84 -18.66
N PRO A 62 8.32 28.05 -18.18
CA PRO A 62 7.37 28.91 -18.88
C PRO A 62 7.75 29.12 -20.35
N GLY A 63 6.77 29.03 -21.26
CA GLY A 63 6.97 29.09 -22.71
C GLY A 63 7.11 27.73 -23.40
N ARG A 64 7.21 26.64 -22.64
CA ARG A 64 7.29 25.26 -23.15
C ARG A 64 6.11 24.44 -22.64
N PHE A 65 6.33 23.43 -21.80
CA PHE A 65 5.25 22.75 -21.08
C PHE A 65 4.96 23.51 -19.77
N ASP A 66 4.36 24.69 -19.90
CA ASP A 66 4.04 25.59 -18.79
C ASP A 66 2.79 25.16 -18.00
N ARG A 67 1.99 24.25 -18.54
CA ARG A 67 0.80 23.66 -17.92
C ARG A 67 1.00 22.16 -17.71
N SER A 68 0.92 21.74 -16.44
CA SER A 68 0.82 20.34 -16.06
C SER A 68 -0.61 20.04 -15.60
N VAL A 69 -1.22 19.03 -16.20
CA VAL A 69 -2.51 18.47 -15.75
C VAL A 69 -2.21 17.07 -15.23
N ILE A 70 -2.48 16.84 -13.95
CA ILE A 70 -2.35 15.51 -13.33
C ILE A 70 -3.67 14.77 -13.58
N VAL A 71 -3.58 13.56 -14.12
CA VAL A 71 -4.71 12.68 -14.33
C VAL A 71 -4.55 11.49 -13.38
N ASP A 72 -5.19 11.59 -12.22
CA ASP A 72 -5.14 10.55 -11.20
C ASP A 72 -6.05 9.36 -11.55
N ALA A 73 -5.87 8.26 -10.81
CA ALA A 73 -6.77 7.12 -10.89
C ALA A 73 -8.22 7.54 -10.56
N PRO A 74 -9.23 6.95 -11.23
CA PRO A 74 -10.62 7.34 -11.03
C PRO A 74 -11.13 6.97 -9.64
N ASP A 75 -11.87 7.90 -9.02
CA ASP A 75 -12.68 7.64 -7.83
C ASP A 75 -13.87 6.72 -8.17
N ARG A 76 -14.58 6.22 -7.16
CA ARG A 76 -15.75 5.34 -7.36
C ARG A 76 -16.74 5.88 -8.41
N LYS A 77 -17.01 7.18 -8.41
CA LYS A 77 -17.93 7.81 -9.37
C LYS A 77 -17.35 7.80 -10.77
N GLY A 78 -16.09 8.17 -10.93
CA GLY A 78 -15.32 8.10 -12.16
C GLY A 78 -15.28 6.69 -12.73
N ARG A 79 -15.05 5.67 -11.88
CA ARG A 79 -15.10 4.26 -12.28
C ARG A 79 -16.47 3.88 -12.84
N SER A 80 -17.57 4.30 -12.18
CA SER A 80 -18.93 4.07 -12.68
C SER A 80 -19.18 4.73 -14.04
N GLU A 81 -18.74 5.97 -14.25
CA GLU A 81 -18.89 6.66 -15.53
C GLU A 81 -18.04 6.01 -16.64
N ILE A 82 -16.81 5.62 -16.33
CA ILE A 82 -15.93 4.89 -17.26
C ILE A 82 -16.57 3.56 -17.66
N LEU A 83 -17.10 2.80 -16.69
CA LEU A 83 -17.83 1.56 -16.97
C LEU A 83 -19.03 1.81 -17.89
N LYS A 84 -19.84 2.85 -17.66
CA LYS A 84 -20.96 3.21 -18.55
C LYS A 84 -20.50 3.48 -19.98
N VAL A 85 -19.39 4.19 -20.17
CA VAL A 85 -18.81 4.45 -21.50
C VAL A 85 -18.42 3.14 -22.17
N HIS A 86 -17.69 2.25 -21.48
CA HIS A 86 -17.24 0.98 -22.04
C HIS A 86 -18.32 -0.10 -22.15
N SER A 87 -19.44 0.07 -21.44
CA SER A 87 -20.65 -0.74 -21.56
C SER A 87 -21.54 -0.33 -22.73
N THR A 88 -21.34 0.86 -23.31
CA THR A 88 -22.17 1.35 -24.41
C THR A 88 -22.01 0.45 -25.65
N GLY A 89 -23.13 -0.08 -26.16
CA GLY A 89 -23.16 -0.97 -27.32
C GLY A 89 -22.91 -2.45 -27.02
N LYS A 90 -22.74 -2.83 -25.76
CA LYS A 90 -22.64 -4.23 -25.32
C LYS A 90 -23.94 -4.69 -24.64
N PRO A 91 -24.43 -5.90 -24.91
CA PRO A 91 -25.65 -6.41 -24.28
C PRO A 91 -25.35 -6.88 -22.86
N PHE A 92 -25.94 -6.24 -21.85
CA PHE A 92 -25.88 -6.66 -20.45
C PHE A 92 -27.22 -7.23 -20.01
N ALA A 93 -27.17 -8.25 -19.15
CA ALA A 93 -28.34 -8.78 -18.46
C ALA A 93 -28.92 -7.72 -17.50
N LYS A 94 -30.23 -7.83 -17.21
CA LYS A 94 -30.99 -6.82 -16.45
C LYS A 94 -30.59 -6.71 -14.97
N ASP A 95 -29.93 -7.72 -14.44
CA ASP A 95 -29.49 -7.84 -13.06
C ASP A 95 -28.10 -7.24 -12.82
N VAL A 96 -27.43 -6.75 -13.87
CA VAL A 96 -26.11 -6.13 -13.77
C VAL A 96 -26.22 -4.70 -13.24
N ASP A 97 -25.63 -4.46 -12.06
CA ASP A 97 -25.45 -3.14 -11.48
C ASP A 97 -23.98 -2.70 -11.58
N LEU A 98 -23.70 -1.78 -12.52
CA LEU A 98 -22.35 -1.23 -12.72
C LEU A 98 -21.84 -0.44 -11.51
N GLU A 99 -22.71 0.03 -10.63
CA GLU A 99 -22.29 0.71 -9.40
C GLU A 99 -21.75 -0.27 -8.36
N VAL A 100 -22.20 -1.53 -8.39
CA VAL A 100 -21.61 -2.60 -7.58
C VAL A 100 -20.24 -2.97 -8.13
N ILE A 101 -20.10 -3.11 -9.46
CA ILE A 101 -18.82 -3.38 -10.12
C ILE A 101 -17.80 -2.27 -9.84
N ALA A 102 -18.21 -1.00 -9.87
CA ALA A 102 -17.34 0.13 -9.55
C ALA A 102 -16.79 0.10 -8.11
N ARG A 103 -17.55 -0.48 -7.16
CA ARG A 103 -17.09 -0.72 -5.78
C ARG A 103 -16.10 -1.87 -5.71
N GLN A 104 -16.31 -2.92 -6.49
CA GLN A 104 -15.42 -4.09 -6.55
C GLN A 104 -14.10 -3.86 -7.29
N THR A 105 -13.96 -2.71 -7.97
CA THR A 105 -12.80 -2.37 -8.79
C THR A 105 -12.03 -1.18 -8.23
N ALA A 106 -11.99 -1.05 -6.90
CA ALA A 106 -11.17 -0.04 -6.24
C ALA A 106 -9.70 -0.13 -6.69
N GLY A 107 -9.10 1.01 -7.02
CA GLY A 107 -7.73 1.09 -7.55
C GLY A 107 -7.58 0.77 -9.04
N PHE A 108 -8.65 0.38 -9.76
CA PHE A 108 -8.55 0.11 -11.19
C PHE A 108 -8.39 1.40 -11.99
N SER A 109 -7.48 1.39 -12.97
CA SER A 109 -7.36 2.46 -13.95
C SER A 109 -8.49 2.41 -14.98
N GLY A 110 -8.66 3.48 -15.77
CA GLY A 110 -9.62 3.47 -16.88
C GLY A 110 -9.34 2.37 -17.91
N ALA A 111 -8.06 2.03 -18.13
CA ALA A 111 -7.67 0.94 -19.00
C ALA A 111 -8.06 -0.43 -18.41
N ASP A 112 -7.89 -0.63 -17.10
CA ASP A 112 -8.28 -1.87 -16.42
C ASP A 112 -9.79 -2.09 -16.48
N LEU A 113 -10.60 -1.03 -16.28
CA LEU A 113 -12.05 -1.09 -16.42
C LEU A 113 -12.48 -1.39 -17.86
N ALA A 114 -11.84 -0.78 -18.85
CA ALA A 114 -12.09 -1.08 -20.26
C ALA A 114 -11.79 -2.55 -20.58
N ASN A 115 -10.67 -3.06 -20.05
CA ASN A 115 -10.26 -4.45 -20.21
C ASN A 115 -11.23 -5.42 -19.51
N LEU A 116 -11.66 -5.12 -18.28
CA LEU A 116 -12.67 -5.89 -17.55
C LEU A 116 -13.94 -6.07 -18.36
N VAL A 117 -14.50 -4.97 -18.90
CA VAL A 117 -15.74 -5.04 -19.70
C VAL A 117 -15.51 -5.80 -21.02
N ASN A 118 -14.29 -5.83 -21.53
CA ASN A 118 -13.94 -6.64 -22.70
C ASN A 118 -13.83 -8.13 -22.36
N GLU A 119 -13.16 -8.48 -21.27
CA GLU A 119 -13.05 -9.85 -20.76
C GLU A 119 -14.43 -10.44 -20.43
N ALA A 120 -15.31 -9.67 -19.81
CA ALA A 120 -16.69 -10.09 -19.52
C ALA A 120 -17.47 -10.42 -20.81
N ALA A 121 -17.27 -9.62 -21.87
CA ALA A 121 -17.88 -9.89 -23.18
C ALA A 121 -17.31 -11.16 -23.85
N LEU A 122 -15.99 -11.38 -23.74
CA LEU A 122 -15.33 -12.59 -24.25
C LEU A 122 -15.77 -13.85 -23.49
N LEU A 123 -16.01 -13.74 -22.18
CA LEU A 123 -16.56 -14.81 -21.34
C LEU A 123 -17.97 -15.20 -21.76
N ALA A 124 -18.85 -14.19 -21.91
CA ALA A 124 -20.22 -14.41 -22.40
C ALA A 124 -20.22 -15.07 -23.79
N ALA A 125 -19.39 -14.56 -24.72
CA ALA A 125 -19.27 -15.12 -26.06
C ALA A 125 -18.72 -16.56 -26.06
N ARG A 126 -17.76 -16.88 -25.19
CA ARG A 126 -17.22 -18.24 -25.03
C ARG A 126 -18.26 -19.22 -24.51
N GLY A 127 -19.13 -18.77 -23.61
CA GLY A 127 -20.27 -19.55 -23.12
C GLY A 127 -21.46 -19.57 -24.09
N GLU A 128 -21.29 -19.11 -25.33
CA GLU A 128 -22.35 -18.99 -26.35
C GLU A 128 -23.57 -18.17 -25.89
N ARG A 129 -23.37 -17.26 -24.93
CA ARG A 129 -24.41 -16.38 -24.38
C ARG A 129 -24.49 -15.08 -25.16
N THR A 130 -25.71 -14.55 -25.30
CA THR A 130 -25.98 -13.30 -26.03
C THR A 130 -25.91 -12.05 -25.17
N GLU A 131 -25.88 -12.20 -23.84
CA GLU A 131 -25.84 -11.10 -22.86
C GLU A 131 -24.73 -11.35 -21.82
N ILE A 132 -24.09 -10.27 -21.38
CA ILE A 132 -23.10 -10.27 -20.30
C ILE A 132 -23.83 -10.28 -18.96
N THR A 133 -23.54 -11.28 -18.15
CA THR A 133 -24.16 -11.49 -16.84
C THR A 133 -23.26 -10.98 -15.72
N ARG A 134 -23.80 -10.91 -14.51
CA ARG A 134 -23.01 -10.57 -13.31
C ARG A 134 -21.84 -11.53 -13.10
N SER A 135 -22.05 -12.83 -13.32
CA SER A 135 -21.00 -13.84 -13.16
C SER A 135 -19.82 -13.61 -14.11
N ASP A 136 -20.06 -13.13 -15.34
CA ASP A 136 -18.98 -12.78 -16.27
C ASP A 136 -18.15 -11.60 -15.78
N LEU A 137 -18.80 -10.62 -15.17
CA LEU A 137 -18.13 -9.44 -14.62
C LEU A 137 -17.32 -9.80 -13.39
N ASP A 138 -17.86 -10.61 -12.48
CA ASP A 138 -17.15 -11.11 -11.31
C ASP A 138 -15.92 -11.95 -11.74
N GLU A 139 -16.04 -12.83 -12.74
CA GLU A 139 -14.92 -13.58 -13.30
C GLU A 139 -13.93 -12.67 -14.04
N ALA A 140 -14.39 -11.65 -14.77
CA ALA A 140 -13.53 -10.68 -15.44
C ALA A 140 -12.71 -9.83 -14.46
N ILE A 141 -13.30 -9.38 -13.34
CA ILE A 141 -12.59 -8.71 -12.25
C ILE A 141 -11.43 -9.59 -11.78
N MET A 142 -11.72 -10.86 -11.50
CA MET A 142 -10.71 -11.81 -11.01
C MET A 142 -9.60 -12.04 -12.05
N ARG A 143 -9.93 -12.06 -13.35
CA ARG A 143 -8.94 -12.18 -14.42
C ARG A 143 -8.04 -10.96 -14.55
N VAL A 144 -8.59 -9.76 -14.40
CA VAL A 144 -7.80 -8.52 -14.42
C VAL A 144 -6.89 -8.44 -13.19
N LEU A 145 -7.41 -8.83 -12.02
CA LEU A 145 -6.67 -8.77 -10.76
C LEU A 145 -5.57 -9.83 -10.64
N ALA A 146 -5.89 -11.10 -10.93
CA ALA A 146 -5.02 -12.25 -10.63
C ALA A 146 -4.60 -13.05 -11.88
N GLY A 147 -5.09 -12.68 -13.06
CA GLY A 147 -4.87 -13.41 -14.29
C GLY A 147 -5.84 -14.58 -14.50
N PRO A 148 -5.70 -15.32 -15.61
CA PRO A 148 -6.60 -16.42 -15.94
C PRO A 148 -6.46 -17.57 -14.93
N GLN A 149 -7.57 -18.26 -14.68
CA GLN A 149 -7.61 -19.49 -13.91
C GLN A 149 -6.69 -20.55 -14.54
N LYS A 150 -5.95 -21.26 -13.70
CA LYS A 150 -5.14 -22.41 -14.09
C LYS A 150 -5.71 -23.66 -13.46
N HIS A 151 -5.95 -24.69 -14.27
CA HIS A 151 -6.20 -26.02 -13.75
C HIS A 151 -4.87 -26.62 -13.30
N ARG A 152 -4.59 -26.51 -11.99
CA ARG A 152 -3.45 -27.17 -11.36
C ARG A 152 -3.96 -28.30 -10.49
N LEU A 153 -3.50 -29.52 -10.76
CA LEU A 153 -3.76 -30.66 -9.89
C LEU A 153 -2.89 -30.49 -8.64
N LEU A 154 -3.51 -30.02 -7.56
CA LEU A 154 -2.89 -29.93 -6.24
C LEU A 154 -3.09 -31.26 -5.52
N LYS A 155 -2.10 -31.70 -4.74
CA LYS A 155 -2.30 -32.85 -3.83
C LYS A 155 -3.21 -32.43 -2.68
N ASP A 156 -3.94 -33.37 -2.08
CA ASP A 156 -4.87 -33.08 -0.98
C ASP A 156 -4.20 -32.33 0.19
N GLY A 157 -2.96 -32.70 0.54
CA GLY A 157 -2.18 -31.98 1.56
C GLY A 157 -1.81 -30.55 1.16
N GLU A 158 -1.47 -30.30 -0.11
CA GLU A 158 -1.19 -28.96 -0.63
C GLU A 158 -2.46 -28.11 -0.68
N LYS A 159 -3.59 -28.72 -1.06
CA LYS A 159 -4.91 -28.07 -1.08
C LYS A 159 -5.33 -27.62 0.31
N LYS A 160 -5.14 -28.48 1.32
CA LYS A 160 -5.44 -28.15 2.72
C LYS A 160 -4.52 -27.05 3.28
N MET A 161 -3.23 -27.07 2.92
CA MET A 161 -2.29 -26.01 3.31
C MET A 161 -2.67 -24.65 2.70
N ILE A 162 -2.98 -24.61 1.40
CA ILE A 162 -3.43 -23.36 0.74
C ILE A 162 -4.74 -22.88 1.36
N ALA A 163 -5.68 -23.79 1.65
CA ALA A 163 -6.93 -23.41 2.30
C ALA A 163 -6.69 -22.80 3.70
N ALA A 164 -5.83 -23.40 4.51
CA ALA A 164 -5.45 -22.85 5.81
C ALA A 164 -4.81 -21.46 5.68
N HIS A 165 -3.95 -21.27 4.68
CA HIS A 165 -3.31 -19.99 4.39
C HIS A 165 -4.34 -18.89 4.08
N GLU A 166 -5.25 -19.15 3.14
CA GLU A 166 -6.26 -18.16 2.74
C GLU A 166 -7.29 -17.88 3.85
N ILE A 167 -7.68 -18.90 4.62
CA ILE A 167 -8.55 -18.73 5.79
C ILE A 167 -7.83 -17.95 6.89
N GLY A 168 -6.52 -18.15 7.07
CA GLY A 168 -5.70 -17.38 7.99
C GLY A 168 -5.79 -15.87 7.72
N HIS A 169 -5.66 -15.47 6.45
CA HIS A 169 -5.90 -14.08 6.06
C HIS A 169 -7.32 -13.62 6.35
N ALA A 170 -8.33 -14.45 6.04
CA ALA A 170 -9.73 -14.08 6.15
C ALA A 170 -10.19 -13.89 7.61
N ILE A 171 -9.78 -14.77 8.53
CA ILE A 171 -10.12 -14.66 9.95
C ILE A 171 -9.49 -13.41 10.55
N VAL A 172 -8.18 -13.20 10.31
CA VAL A 172 -7.50 -12.00 10.81
C VAL A 172 -8.16 -10.75 10.24
N ALA A 173 -8.49 -10.72 8.95
CA ALA A 173 -9.17 -9.57 8.35
C ALA A 173 -10.58 -9.33 8.94
N HIS A 174 -11.31 -10.39 9.30
CA HIS A 174 -12.65 -10.27 9.87
C HIS A 174 -12.64 -9.68 11.29
N GLU A 175 -11.67 -10.08 12.10
CA GLU A 175 -11.57 -9.63 13.50
C GLU A 175 -10.97 -8.22 13.63
N MET A 176 -10.20 -7.77 12.63
CA MET A 176 -9.72 -6.38 12.60
C MET A 176 -10.85 -5.42 12.21
N GLY A 177 -11.51 -4.84 13.21
CA GLY A 177 -12.74 -4.05 13.03
C GLY A 177 -12.65 -2.76 12.19
N GLU A 178 -11.45 -2.26 11.86
CA GLU A 178 -11.27 -1.11 10.95
C GLU A 178 -11.00 -1.53 9.50
N MET A 179 -10.89 -2.83 9.22
CA MET A 179 -10.54 -3.34 7.90
C MET A 179 -11.76 -3.53 7.00
N GLU A 180 -11.51 -3.49 5.70
CA GLU A 180 -12.48 -3.81 4.67
C GLU A 180 -13.03 -5.25 4.84
N PRO A 181 -14.35 -5.45 4.68
CA PRO A 181 -14.94 -6.77 4.85
C PRO A 181 -14.42 -7.76 3.78
N VAL A 182 -14.22 -9.00 4.22
CA VAL A 182 -13.90 -10.12 3.33
C VAL A 182 -15.06 -10.35 2.38
N HIS A 183 -14.80 -10.28 1.08
CA HIS A 183 -15.80 -10.48 0.05
C HIS A 183 -15.81 -11.90 -0.49
N LYS A 184 -14.63 -12.48 -0.70
CA LYS A 184 -14.46 -13.79 -1.29
C LYS A 184 -13.14 -14.41 -0.87
N VAL A 185 -13.15 -15.70 -0.57
CA VAL A 185 -11.95 -16.50 -0.30
C VAL A 185 -11.94 -17.69 -1.24
N THR A 186 -10.84 -17.95 -1.94
CA THR A 186 -10.76 -19.05 -2.89
C THR A 186 -9.37 -19.69 -2.93
N ILE A 187 -9.33 -21.01 -3.10
CA ILE A 187 -8.10 -21.79 -3.35
C ILE A 187 -7.93 -22.14 -4.83
N VAL A 188 -8.75 -21.55 -5.70
CA VAL A 188 -8.66 -21.74 -7.14
C VAL A 188 -7.48 -20.95 -7.68
N SER A 189 -6.45 -21.64 -8.16
CA SER A 189 -5.22 -21.00 -8.64
C SER A 189 -5.45 -20.11 -9.87
N ARG A 190 -4.90 -18.89 -9.83
CA ARG A 190 -5.01 -17.88 -10.89
C ARG A 190 -3.66 -17.24 -11.16
N GLY A 191 -3.26 -17.18 -12.42
CA GLY A 191 -1.99 -16.56 -12.81
C GLY A 191 -0.78 -17.14 -12.06
N ARG A 192 -0.25 -16.39 -11.08
CA ARG A 192 0.83 -16.79 -10.16
C ARG A 192 0.34 -17.13 -8.75
N ALA A 193 -0.88 -16.73 -8.39
CA ALA A 193 -1.48 -16.97 -7.08
C ALA A 193 -2.05 -18.39 -6.97
N LEU A 194 -1.86 -19.02 -5.79
CA LEU A 194 -2.33 -20.38 -5.50
C LEU A 194 -3.72 -20.38 -4.86
N GLY A 195 -3.98 -19.39 -4.01
CA GLY A 195 -5.28 -18.98 -3.53
C GLY A 195 -5.31 -17.45 -3.45
N MET A 196 -6.45 -16.91 -3.07
CA MET A 196 -6.57 -15.48 -2.76
C MET A 196 -7.78 -15.17 -1.89
N MET A 197 -7.60 -14.17 -1.04
CA MET A 197 -8.65 -13.47 -0.32
C MET A 197 -8.87 -12.08 -0.93
N VAL A 198 -10.11 -11.78 -1.28
CA VAL A 198 -10.55 -10.49 -1.84
C VAL A 198 -11.32 -9.73 -0.78
N ARG A 199 -10.94 -8.47 -0.55
CA ARG A 199 -11.67 -7.50 0.26
C ARG A 199 -12.29 -6.44 -0.63
N LEU A 200 -13.33 -5.81 -0.13
CA LEU A 200 -14.00 -4.71 -0.84
C LEU A 200 -13.88 -3.42 -0.05
N SER A 201 -13.19 -2.46 -0.66
CA SER A 201 -13.14 -1.10 -0.16
C SER A 201 -14.49 -0.41 -0.28
N GLU A 202 -14.98 0.12 0.84
CA GLU A 202 -16.16 0.98 0.85
C GLU A 202 -15.79 2.47 0.75
N ASP A 203 -14.53 2.83 1.02
CA ASP A 203 -14.04 4.21 1.08
C ASP A 203 -12.71 4.38 0.32
N ASP A 204 -12.64 5.34 -0.61
CA ASP A 204 -11.41 5.67 -1.35
C ASP A 204 -10.52 6.61 -0.48
N SER A 205 -10.36 6.32 0.82
CA SER A 205 -9.61 7.18 1.76
C SER A 205 -8.13 7.26 1.35
N VAL A 206 -7.62 8.49 1.34
CA VAL A 206 -6.22 8.78 0.99
C VAL A 206 -5.29 8.64 2.19
N MET A 207 -5.83 8.66 3.41
CA MET A 207 -5.06 8.67 4.66
C MET A 207 -5.26 7.35 5.40
N VAL A 208 -4.14 6.75 5.85
CA VAL A 208 -4.10 5.46 6.55
C VAL A 208 -3.45 5.67 7.91
N SER A 209 -4.08 5.15 8.97
CA SER A 209 -3.58 5.31 10.34
C SER A 209 -2.46 4.29 10.67
N ARG A 210 -1.67 4.53 11.74
CA ARG A 210 -0.71 3.53 12.23
C ARG A 210 -1.42 2.21 12.58
N THR A 211 -2.60 2.30 13.21
CA THR A 211 -3.41 1.13 13.59
C THR A 211 -3.80 0.32 12.36
N GLU A 212 -4.29 0.99 11.32
CA GLU A 212 -4.69 0.34 10.08
C GLU A 212 -3.50 -0.32 9.37
N LEU A 213 -2.33 0.32 9.33
CA LEU A 213 -1.11 -0.30 8.77
C LEU A 213 -0.67 -1.53 9.58
N MET A 214 -0.76 -1.48 10.91
CA MET A 214 -0.49 -2.65 11.76
C MET A 214 -1.45 -3.79 11.46
N GLN A 215 -2.74 -3.49 11.29
CA GLN A 215 -3.75 -4.48 10.91
C GLN A 215 -3.51 -5.05 9.50
N GLN A 216 -3.12 -4.21 8.53
CA GLN A 216 -2.75 -4.66 7.18
C GLN A 216 -1.57 -5.64 7.20
N MET A 217 -0.54 -5.36 8.01
CA MET A 217 0.57 -6.29 8.19
C MET A 217 0.15 -7.57 8.91
N ALA A 218 -0.70 -7.47 9.95
CA ALA A 218 -1.21 -8.65 10.66
C ALA A 218 -2.03 -9.55 9.71
N VAL A 219 -2.89 -8.97 8.88
CA VAL A 219 -3.63 -9.71 7.84
C VAL A 219 -2.66 -10.39 6.87
N ALA A 220 -1.63 -9.68 6.37
CA ALA A 220 -0.64 -10.27 5.48
C ALA A 220 0.16 -11.41 6.15
N LEU A 221 0.43 -11.33 7.45
CA LEU A 221 1.08 -12.42 8.19
C LEU A 221 0.11 -13.56 8.56
N GLY A 222 -1.20 -13.35 8.47
CA GLY A 222 -2.24 -14.30 8.86
C GLY A 222 -2.10 -15.66 8.19
N GLY A 223 -1.84 -15.71 6.88
CA GLY A 223 -1.67 -16.98 6.16
C GLY A 223 -0.47 -17.78 6.67
N ARG A 224 0.67 -17.11 6.87
CA ARG A 224 1.87 -17.73 7.45
C ARG A 224 1.66 -18.22 8.88
N MET A 225 0.94 -17.45 9.70
CA MET A 225 0.64 -17.85 11.07
C MET A 225 -0.34 -19.01 11.14
N ALA A 226 -1.31 -19.09 10.22
CA ALA A 226 -2.22 -20.22 10.13
C ALA A 226 -1.50 -21.52 9.71
N GLU A 227 -0.55 -21.44 8.76
CA GLU A 227 0.32 -22.56 8.41
C GLU A 227 1.06 -23.12 9.64
N GLU A 228 1.75 -22.24 10.37
CA GLU A 228 2.54 -22.59 11.55
C GLU A 228 1.65 -23.21 12.65
N LEU A 229 0.47 -22.65 12.89
CA LEU A 229 -0.47 -23.13 13.91
C LEU A 229 -1.12 -24.48 13.59
N MET A 230 -1.43 -24.75 12.32
CA MET A 230 -2.12 -25.97 11.91
C MET A 230 -1.17 -27.13 11.62
N PHE A 231 0.01 -26.85 11.07
CA PHE A 231 0.89 -27.89 10.54
C PHE A 231 2.28 -27.95 11.19
N ASP A 232 2.65 -27.00 12.05
CA ASP A 232 4.00 -26.90 12.65
C ASP A 232 5.12 -26.90 11.59
N GLU A 233 4.80 -26.45 10.38
CA GLU A 233 5.70 -26.35 9.23
C GLU A 233 5.38 -25.08 8.42
N ILE A 234 6.31 -24.68 7.58
CA ILE A 234 6.30 -23.41 6.88
C ILE A 234 6.60 -23.58 5.39
N TRP A 235 5.83 -22.90 4.52
CA TRP A 235 6.00 -23.01 3.07
C TRP A 235 6.47 -21.71 2.40
N THR A 236 6.84 -21.80 1.13
CA THR A 236 7.30 -20.66 0.32
C THR A 236 6.15 -19.80 -0.21
N GLY A 237 4.89 -20.16 0.07
CA GLY A 237 3.70 -19.47 -0.44
C GLY A 237 3.53 -18.04 0.06
N ALA A 238 4.09 -17.73 1.24
CA ALA A 238 3.97 -16.43 1.90
C ALA A 238 4.95 -15.34 1.38
N GLU A 239 5.72 -15.60 0.32
CA GLU A 239 6.75 -14.67 -0.19
C GLU A 239 6.19 -13.26 -0.46
N ASN A 240 5.10 -13.18 -1.24
CA ASN A 240 4.46 -11.91 -1.60
C ASN A 240 3.91 -11.16 -0.37
N ASP A 241 3.43 -11.88 0.64
CA ASP A 241 2.88 -11.26 1.84
C ASP A 241 3.98 -10.74 2.77
N LEU A 242 5.11 -11.46 2.85
CA LEU A 242 6.31 -10.98 3.54
C LEU A 242 6.91 -9.75 2.84
N GLU A 243 6.92 -9.71 1.50
CA GLU A 243 7.33 -8.52 0.76
C GLU A 243 6.45 -7.30 1.09
N LYS A 244 5.12 -7.48 1.13
CA LYS A 244 4.19 -6.40 1.52
C LYS A 244 4.44 -5.92 2.94
N VAL A 245 4.58 -6.84 3.90
CA VAL A 245 4.85 -6.53 5.31
C VAL A 245 6.13 -5.73 5.44
N ASN A 246 7.21 -6.17 4.78
CA ASN A 246 8.49 -5.48 4.80
C ASN A 246 8.39 -4.08 4.17
N ALA A 247 7.69 -3.94 3.04
CA ALA A 247 7.49 -2.66 2.38
C ALA A 247 6.69 -1.67 3.26
N ILE A 248 5.65 -2.14 3.96
CA ILE A 248 4.88 -1.32 4.89
C ILE A 248 5.74 -0.91 6.08
N ALA A 249 6.40 -1.86 6.74
CA ALA A 249 7.23 -1.59 7.92
C ALA A 249 8.37 -0.61 7.60
N GLN A 250 9.05 -0.77 6.46
CA GLN A 250 10.09 0.17 6.00
C GLN A 250 9.53 1.58 5.81
N ARG A 251 8.35 1.73 5.21
CA ARG A 251 7.72 3.05 5.02
C ARG A 251 7.26 3.65 6.34
N MET A 252 6.73 2.85 7.25
CA MET A 252 6.36 3.28 8.60
C MET A 252 7.55 3.90 9.33
N VAL A 253 8.72 3.28 9.27
CA VAL A 253 9.93 3.78 9.94
C VAL A 253 10.54 4.97 9.19
N LEU A 254 10.73 4.85 7.88
CA LEU A 254 11.57 5.80 7.11
C LEU A 254 10.81 7.02 6.59
N GLN A 255 9.57 6.82 6.13
CA GLN A 255 8.81 7.84 5.41
C GLN A 255 7.75 8.50 6.29
N TRP A 256 7.02 7.69 7.04
CA TRP A 256 5.87 8.16 7.83
C TRP A 256 6.21 8.49 9.28
N GLY A 257 7.41 8.10 9.76
CA GLY A 257 7.86 8.40 11.12
C GLY A 257 6.96 7.80 12.20
N MET A 258 6.41 6.60 11.95
CA MET A 258 5.48 5.86 12.82
C MET A 258 6.18 4.91 13.80
N SER A 259 7.47 5.18 14.07
CA SER A 259 8.31 4.52 15.06
C SER A 259 8.57 5.48 16.21
N ASP A 260 8.60 4.99 17.44
CA ASP A 260 8.91 5.82 18.62
C ASP A 260 10.37 6.32 18.60
N ASN A 261 11.29 5.49 18.10
CA ASN A 261 12.73 5.78 18.04
C ASN A 261 13.13 6.69 16.87
N PHE A 262 12.36 6.65 15.78
CA PHE A 262 12.58 7.44 14.56
C PHE A 262 11.50 8.48 14.31
N ALA A 263 10.65 8.74 15.30
CA ALA A 263 9.55 9.69 15.23
C ALA A 263 10.03 11.03 14.63
N LEU A 264 9.25 11.55 13.68
CA LEU A 264 9.40 12.90 13.12
C LEU A 264 10.63 13.16 12.24
N ARG A 265 11.47 12.15 11.97
CA ARG A 265 12.46 12.24 10.88
C ARG A 265 11.87 11.65 9.60
N GLY A 266 11.33 12.50 8.74
CA GLY A 266 11.04 12.12 7.35
C GLY A 266 12.34 11.91 6.58
N LEU A 267 13.00 10.76 6.78
CA LEU A 267 14.23 10.39 6.09
C LEU A 267 13.85 9.91 4.69
N VAL A 268 13.86 10.79 3.69
CA VAL A 268 13.42 10.37 2.34
C VAL A 268 14.46 10.66 1.25
N HIS A 269 15.31 9.66 1.00
CA HIS A 269 15.36 8.95 -0.29
C HIS A 269 16.17 7.66 -0.10
N GLN A 270 15.82 6.59 -0.82
CA GLN A 270 16.56 5.31 -0.78
C GLN A 270 18.05 5.50 -1.14
N GLU A 271 18.36 6.51 -1.95
CA GLU A 271 19.73 6.93 -2.29
C GLU A 271 20.48 7.58 -1.11
N GLN A 272 19.79 8.27 -0.20
CA GLN A 272 20.39 8.87 0.99
C GLN A 272 20.61 7.82 2.11
N LEU A 273 19.84 6.74 2.11
CA LEU A 273 20.01 5.60 3.02
C LEU A 273 21.35 4.87 2.84
N LEU A 274 21.87 4.85 1.61
CA LEU A 274 23.21 4.30 1.34
C LEU A 274 24.33 5.13 1.97
N ALA A 275 24.10 6.44 2.20
CA ALA A 275 25.03 7.36 2.82
C ALA A 275 24.98 7.38 4.36
N HIS A 276 24.08 6.61 4.97
CA HIS A 276 23.98 6.48 6.42
C HIS A 276 25.02 5.54 7.01
N SER A 277 25.45 5.82 8.25
CA SER A 277 26.36 4.95 9.00
C SER A 277 25.76 3.57 9.22
N ASP A 278 26.60 2.54 9.29
CA ASP A 278 26.15 1.16 9.52
C ASP A 278 25.39 1.03 10.86
N GLU A 279 25.73 1.86 11.85
CA GLU A 279 25.00 1.96 13.12
C GLU A 279 23.57 2.50 12.96
N LEU A 280 23.34 3.43 12.04
CA LEU A 280 21.99 3.92 11.75
C LEU A 280 21.16 2.86 11.02
N LYS A 281 21.76 2.13 10.07
CA LYS A 281 21.10 1.03 9.37
C LYS A 281 20.68 -0.09 10.33
N ALA A 282 21.59 -0.53 11.20
CA ALA A 282 21.29 -1.56 12.20
C ALA A 282 20.15 -1.16 13.15
N ARG A 283 20.05 0.13 13.51
CA ARG A 283 18.93 0.63 14.32
C ARG A 283 17.60 0.66 13.55
N ILE A 284 17.63 1.00 12.27
CA ILE A 284 16.44 0.96 11.41
C ILE A 284 15.95 -0.48 11.27
N ASP A 285 16.83 -1.43 11.01
CA ASP A 285 16.48 -2.84 10.86
C ASP A 285 15.87 -3.40 12.17
N ALA A 286 16.45 -3.07 13.32
CA ALA A 286 15.90 -3.48 14.62
C ALA A 286 14.49 -2.91 14.89
N GLU A 287 14.21 -1.70 14.40
CA GLU A 287 12.89 -1.10 14.52
C GLU A 287 11.86 -1.78 13.59
N ILE A 288 12.27 -2.10 12.36
CA ILE A 288 11.45 -2.86 11.42
C ILE A 288 11.10 -4.22 12.02
N ASP A 289 12.08 -4.94 12.58
CA ASP A 289 11.87 -6.22 13.24
C ASP A 289 10.88 -6.12 14.43
N THR A 290 10.92 -5.02 15.17
CA THR A 290 9.99 -4.77 16.29
C THR A 290 8.57 -4.60 15.78
N ILE A 291 8.37 -3.76 14.76
CA ILE A 291 7.05 -3.51 14.15
C ILE A 291 6.47 -4.78 13.52
N VAL A 292 7.30 -5.55 12.81
CA VAL A 292 6.90 -6.84 12.22
C VAL A 292 6.56 -7.84 13.31
N GLY A 293 7.32 -7.86 14.41
CA GLY A 293 7.05 -8.68 15.58
C GLY A 293 5.71 -8.36 16.25
N GLU A 294 5.37 -7.09 16.41
CA GLU A 294 4.07 -6.64 16.92
C GLU A 294 2.92 -7.12 16.03
N ALA A 295 3.04 -6.94 14.71
CA ALA A 295 2.02 -7.40 13.75
C ALA A 295 1.89 -8.93 13.74
N LYS A 296 3.01 -9.66 13.89
CA LYS A 296 3.01 -11.12 14.03
C LYS A 296 2.22 -11.57 15.25
N LEU A 297 2.49 -10.98 16.41
CA LEU A 297 1.80 -11.34 17.66
C LEU A 297 0.30 -11.08 17.55
N MET A 298 -0.08 -9.94 16.98
CA MET A 298 -1.48 -9.60 16.72
C MET A 298 -2.19 -10.66 15.86
N ALA A 299 -1.56 -11.12 14.78
CA ALA A 299 -2.12 -12.19 13.94
C ALA A 299 -2.21 -13.53 14.68
N GLN A 300 -1.17 -13.88 15.47
CA GLN A 300 -1.15 -15.13 16.25
C GLN A 300 -2.24 -15.17 17.32
N GLU A 301 -2.44 -14.08 18.06
CA GLU A 301 -3.47 -14.00 19.11
C GLU A 301 -4.86 -14.24 18.54
N VAL A 302 -5.19 -13.57 17.43
CA VAL A 302 -6.48 -13.72 16.75
C VAL A 302 -6.70 -15.16 16.28
N LEU A 303 -5.71 -15.77 15.65
CA LEU A 303 -5.82 -17.14 15.13
C LEU A 303 -5.86 -18.20 16.25
N LEU A 304 -5.17 -17.96 17.37
CA LEU A 304 -5.23 -18.83 18.54
C LEU A 304 -6.61 -18.81 19.21
N GLU A 305 -7.22 -17.62 19.32
CA GLU A 305 -8.58 -17.47 19.84
C GLU A 305 -9.61 -18.18 18.94
N HIS A 306 -9.38 -18.17 17.62
CA HIS A 306 -10.29 -18.74 16.62
C HIS A 306 -9.81 -20.08 16.03
N LYS A 307 -8.99 -20.84 16.76
CA LYS A 307 -8.38 -22.09 16.25
C LYS A 307 -9.41 -23.10 15.73
N ASP A 308 -10.49 -23.34 16.48
CA ASP A 308 -11.54 -24.28 16.09
C ASP A 308 -12.29 -23.82 14.83
N VAL A 309 -12.40 -22.49 14.65
CA VAL A 309 -13.03 -21.89 13.46
C VAL A 309 -12.10 -22.01 12.26
N LEU A 310 -10.79 -21.80 12.43
CA LEU A 310 -9.77 -21.99 11.41
C LEU A 310 -9.78 -23.43 10.85
N GLU A 311 -9.84 -24.43 11.72
CA GLU A 311 -9.89 -25.84 11.29
C GLU A 311 -11.17 -26.15 10.49
N ARG A 312 -12.35 -25.77 10.99
CA ARG A 312 -13.62 -25.95 10.26
C ARG A 312 -13.63 -25.24 8.92
N LEU A 313 -13.27 -23.96 8.90
CA LEU A 313 -13.29 -23.14 7.68
C LEU A 313 -12.33 -23.69 6.62
N THR A 314 -11.17 -24.19 7.05
CA THR A 314 -10.21 -24.84 6.15
C THR A 314 -10.82 -26.07 5.50
N ASP A 315 -11.47 -26.95 6.27
CA ASP A 315 -12.10 -28.15 5.73
C ASP A 315 -13.24 -27.80 4.75
N VAL A 316 -14.08 -26.83 5.09
CA VAL A 316 -15.15 -26.35 4.19
C VAL A 316 -14.58 -25.74 2.90
N LEU A 317 -13.50 -24.97 2.98
CA LEU A 317 -12.88 -24.36 1.81
C LEU A 317 -12.20 -25.41 0.91
N VAL A 318 -11.67 -26.49 1.48
CA VAL A 318 -11.14 -27.63 0.70
C VAL A 318 -12.26 -28.31 -0.10
N GLU A 319 -13.45 -28.42 0.47
CA GLU A 319 -14.63 -29.02 -0.19
C GLU A 319 -15.23 -28.11 -1.26
N ARG A 320 -15.47 -26.83 -0.93
CA ARG A 320 -16.18 -25.88 -1.80
C ARG A 320 -15.28 -25.11 -2.76
N GLU A 321 -13.97 -25.08 -2.51
CA GLU A 321 -12.93 -24.33 -3.22
C GLU A 321 -13.06 -22.80 -3.21
N THR A 322 -14.26 -22.28 -2.97
CA THR A 322 -14.59 -20.86 -2.89
C THR A 322 -15.64 -20.64 -1.80
N LEU A 323 -15.48 -19.57 -1.03
CA LEU A 323 -16.44 -19.06 -0.07
C LEU A 323 -16.74 -17.60 -0.39
N GLU A 324 -18.02 -17.29 -0.56
CA GLU A 324 -18.51 -15.91 -0.71
C GLU A 324 -18.72 -15.26 0.66
N ARG A 325 -18.84 -13.92 0.70
CA ARG A 325 -18.99 -13.13 1.92
C ARG A 325 -20.04 -13.69 2.90
N ASP A 326 -21.26 -13.92 2.41
CA ASP A 326 -22.38 -14.33 3.25
C ASP A 326 -22.14 -15.71 3.87
N GLU A 327 -21.48 -16.60 3.11
CA GLU A 327 -21.11 -17.94 3.55
C GLU A 327 -20.01 -17.89 4.61
N PHE A 328 -18.98 -17.07 4.38
CA PHE A 328 -17.90 -16.86 5.33
C PHE A 328 -18.40 -16.25 6.64
N GLU A 329 -19.22 -15.19 6.58
CA GLU A 329 -19.82 -14.56 7.77
C GLU A 329 -20.72 -15.54 8.55
N LEU A 330 -21.46 -16.40 7.85
CA LEU A 330 -22.30 -17.43 8.48
C LEU A 330 -21.44 -18.44 9.24
N LEU A 331 -20.36 -18.92 8.62
CA LEU A 331 -19.45 -19.90 9.23
C LEU A 331 -18.69 -19.32 10.43
N MET A 332 -18.29 -18.05 10.37
CA MET A 332 -17.69 -17.32 11.49
C MET A 332 -18.65 -17.25 12.70
N ARG A 333 -19.95 -17.10 12.46
CA ARG A 333 -20.99 -17.10 13.52
C ARG A 333 -21.35 -18.50 14.03
N GLY A 334 -20.71 -19.56 13.52
CA GLY A 334 -20.99 -20.94 13.88
C GLY A 334 -22.21 -21.55 13.17
N GLY A 335 -22.70 -20.91 12.10
CA GLY A 335 -23.71 -21.52 11.23
C GLY A 335 -23.13 -22.65 10.38
N GLU A 336 -24.00 -23.54 9.90
CA GLU A 336 -23.66 -24.61 8.95
C GLU A 336 -24.18 -24.23 7.56
N LEU A 337 -23.40 -24.52 6.53
CA LEU A 337 -23.82 -24.38 5.15
C LEU A 337 -24.55 -25.65 4.69
N PRO A 338 -25.53 -25.55 3.78
CA PRO A 338 -26.17 -26.73 3.20
C PRO A 338 -25.12 -27.61 2.50
N ALA A 339 -25.30 -28.92 2.55
CA ALA A 339 -24.44 -29.85 1.83
C ALA A 339 -24.50 -29.55 0.32
N LEU A 340 -23.36 -29.62 -0.37
CA LEU A 340 -23.33 -29.53 -1.83
C LEU A 340 -24.02 -30.78 -2.41
N GLU A 341 -25.10 -30.60 -3.17
CA GLU A 341 -25.64 -31.67 -4.00
C GLU A 341 -24.82 -31.76 -5.29
N VAL A 342 -24.38 -32.97 -5.62
CA VAL A 342 -23.66 -33.25 -6.87
C VAL A 342 -24.71 -33.43 -7.97
N GLU A 343 -24.93 -32.42 -8.82
CA GLU A 343 -25.59 -32.64 -10.11
C GLU A 343 -24.57 -33.10 -11.17
N GLU A 344 -25.02 -33.92 -12.13
CA GLU A 344 -24.20 -34.75 -13.05
C GLU A 344 -23.27 -33.98 -14.02
N ASP A 345 -23.21 -32.65 -13.98
CA ASP A 345 -22.49 -31.83 -14.98
C ASP A 345 -21.18 -31.19 -14.47
N GLY A 346 -20.77 -31.46 -13.23
CA GLY A 346 -19.42 -31.09 -12.75
C GLY A 346 -19.20 -29.60 -12.41
N GLU A 347 -20.25 -28.79 -12.42
CA GLU A 347 -20.25 -27.43 -11.85
C GLU A 347 -21.00 -27.41 -10.51
N LEU A 348 -20.33 -26.96 -9.44
CA LEU A 348 -20.93 -26.84 -8.11
C LEU A 348 -21.67 -25.50 -7.99
N HIS A 349 -23.00 -25.55 -7.89
CA HIS A 349 -23.83 -24.39 -7.54
C HIS A 349 -24.63 -24.66 -6.26
N ALA A 350 -24.72 -23.66 -5.38
CA ALA A 350 -25.59 -23.70 -4.22
C ALA A 350 -27.06 -23.55 -4.65
N VAL A 351 -27.94 -24.44 -4.17
CA VAL A 351 -29.38 -24.40 -4.49
C VAL A 351 -30.02 -23.21 -3.77
N ALA A 352 -30.49 -22.24 -4.54
CA ALA A 352 -31.34 -21.17 -4.05
C ALA A 352 -32.77 -21.72 -3.87
N ASP A 353 -33.13 -22.05 -2.64
CA ASP A 353 -34.54 -22.11 -2.27
C ASP A 353 -34.75 -21.67 -0.82
N THR A 354 -34.70 -20.36 -0.60
CA THR A 354 -35.63 -19.69 0.32
C THR A 354 -35.68 -18.19 0.00
N THR A 355 -36.90 -17.68 -0.13
CA THR A 355 -37.25 -16.26 -0.15
C THR A 355 -36.36 -15.43 0.79
N PRO A 356 -35.71 -14.35 0.33
CA PRO A 356 -34.91 -13.53 1.24
C PRO A 356 -35.84 -12.89 2.26
N VAL A 357 -35.78 -13.36 3.51
CA VAL A 357 -36.31 -12.60 4.63
C VAL A 357 -35.42 -11.36 4.72
N ARG A 358 -35.94 -10.23 4.25
CA ARG A 358 -35.37 -8.91 4.50
C ARG A 358 -35.47 -8.67 6.00
N LEU A 359 -34.46 -9.14 6.75
CA LEU A 359 -34.33 -8.88 8.17
C LEU A 359 -34.11 -7.37 8.33
N ALA A 360 -35.10 -6.71 8.93
CA ALA A 360 -34.99 -5.32 9.33
C ALA A 360 -33.74 -5.16 10.19
N ARG A 361 -32.94 -4.11 9.90
CA ARG A 361 -31.82 -3.67 10.74
C ARG A 361 -32.32 -3.54 12.18
N GLN A 362 -32.01 -4.53 13.02
CA GLN A 362 -32.01 -4.32 14.45
C GLN A 362 -30.68 -3.65 14.77
N GLY A 363 -30.77 -2.45 15.35
CA GLY A 363 -29.63 -1.60 15.64
C GLY A 363 -28.54 -2.37 16.35
N ALA A 364 -27.29 -2.15 15.92
CA ALA A 364 -26.12 -2.62 16.61
C ALA A 364 -26.23 -2.26 18.09
N VAL A 365 -26.23 -3.28 18.95
CA VAL A 365 -26.07 -3.08 20.39
C VAL A 365 -24.60 -2.74 20.60
N PRO A 366 -24.25 -1.54 21.09
CA PRO A 366 -22.86 -1.23 21.39
C PRO A 366 -22.39 -2.16 22.52
N ARG A 367 -21.30 -2.89 22.29
CA ARG A 367 -20.65 -3.67 23.36
C ARG A 367 -19.94 -2.72 24.32
N PRO A 368 -19.90 -3.03 25.63
CA PRO A 368 -19.54 -2.08 26.67
C PRO A 368 -18.04 -1.76 26.60
N GLY A 369 -17.73 -0.47 26.45
CA GLY A 369 -16.42 0.04 26.84
C GLY A 369 -16.21 -0.15 28.33
N ILE A 370 -14.98 -0.48 28.71
CA ILE A 370 -14.51 -0.46 30.09
C ILE A 370 -14.79 0.94 30.64
N GLY A 371 -15.78 1.03 31.53
CA GLY A 371 -16.24 2.28 32.09
C GLY A 371 -15.33 2.80 33.20
N HIS A 372 -15.30 4.13 33.34
CA HIS A 372 -15.96 4.69 34.51
C HIS A 372 -16.67 6.01 34.18
N GLU A 373 -17.79 6.17 34.87
CA GLU A 373 -19.02 6.85 34.50
C GLU A 373 -19.13 8.30 34.99
N GLY A 374 -20.10 9.02 34.40
CA GLY A 374 -20.78 10.19 34.97
C GLY A 374 -20.24 11.51 34.42
N SER A 375 -21.02 12.43 33.86
CA SER A 375 -22.44 12.72 33.99
C SER A 375 -22.86 13.71 32.89
N SER A 376 -24.15 13.74 32.62
CA SER A 376 -24.92 14.41 31.57
C SER A 376 -24.79 15.93 31.39
N SER A 377 -24.94 16.33 30.12
CA SER A 377 -25.67 17.47 29.53
C SER A 377 -25.87 18.81 30.26
N GLU A 378 -25.59 19.86 29.46
CA GLU A 378 -26.20 21.21 29.42
C GLU A 378 -25.61 22.33 30.32
N ASP A 379 -25.16 23.37 29.61
CA ASP A 379 -25.06 24.80 29.96
C ASP A 379 -24.26 25.25 31.20
N ALA A 380 -23.11 25.92 30.96
CA ALA A 380 -22.84 27.30 31.44
C ALA A 380 -21.34 27.70 31.36
N ASN A 381 -20.99 28.41 30.29
CA ASN A 381 -20.35 29.73 30.27
C ASN A 381 -19.57 30.22 31.52
N TRP A 382 -18.22 30.31 31.48
CA TRP A 382 -17.33 31.42 31.95
C TRP A 382 -15.87 30.91 32.11
N ALA A 383 -14.88 31.41 31.36
CA ALA A 383 -13.97 32.55 31.63
C ALA A 383 -12.96 32.39 32.79
N ILE A 384 -11.67 32.43 32.43
CA ILE A 384 -10.52 33.10 33.10
C ILE A 384 -10.41 33.02 34.64
N GLY A 385 -9.28 32.51 35.15
CA GLY A 385 -8.74 32.97 36.44
C GLY A 385 -7.83 31.97 37.17
N ASP A 386 -6.65 32.45 37.53
CA ASP A 386 -5.60 31.82 38.35
C ASP A 386 -6.08 31.16 39.66
N ILE A 387 -5.33 30.15 40.14
CA ILE A 387 -4.55 30.21 41.41
C ILE A 387 -4.04 28.80 41.80
N ASP A 388 -2.71 28.76 41.97
CA ASP A 388 -1.88 27.80 42.70
C ASP A 388 -2.52 27.20 43.97
N ARG A 389 -2.43 25.87 44.14
CA ARG A 389 -2.18 25.23 45.44
C ARG A 389 -1.76 23.76 45.28
N ARG A 390 -0.50 23.54 45.61
CA ARG A 390 0.16 22.25 45.87
C ARG A 390 -0.63 21.40 46.88
N ASP A 391 -0.83 20.13 46.55
CA ASP A 391 -1.04 19.05 47.52
C ASP A 391 0.23 18.17 47.54
N PRO A 392 0.99 18.12 48.65
CA PRO A 392 2.22 17.33 48.76
C PRO A 392 1.99 15.85 49.10
N SER A 393 0.76 15.32 49.01
CA SER A 393 0.44 13.99 49.55
C SER A 393 -0.11 12.96 48.55
N SER A 394 0.11 13.15 47.24
CA SER A 394 -0.27 12.13 46.26
C SER A 394 0.83 11.05 46.08
N PRO A 395 0.48 9.75 46.15
CA PRO A 395 1.44 8.63 46.15
C PRO A 395 1.93 8.31 44.72
N GLY A 396 2.77 9.19 44.18
CA GLY A 396 3.45 9.00 42.89
C GLY A 396 4.89 9.50 42.85
N ALA A 397 5.41 10.04 43.95
CA ALA A 397 6.77 10.59 44.02
C ALA A 397 7.57 9.88 45.12
N ARG A 398 8.31 8.83 44.75
CA ARG A 398 9.48 8.28 45.47
C ARG A 398 10.08 7.14 44.66
N PHE A 399 11.00 7.46 43.75
CA PHE A 399 12.18 6.65 43.39
C PHE A 399 13.06 7.50 42.46
N ARG A 400 13.89 8.37 43.03
CA ARG A 400 15.16 8.84 42.44
C ARG A 400 15.95 9.64 43.47
N ASP A 401 16.89 8.95 44.10
CA ASP A 401 18.13 9.45 44.72
C ASP A 401 19.18 8.38 44.31
N GLN A 402 20.44 8.61 43.98
CA GLN A 402 21.35 9.75 43.93
C GLN A 402 22.60 9.21 43.22
N GLN A 403 23.13 9.87 42.19
CA GLN A 403 24.57 9.90 41.93
C GLN A 403 24.92 11.29 41.37
N GLN A 404 25.69 12.03 42.16
CA GLN A 404 26.23 13.35 41.85
C GLN A 404 27.23 13.24 40.69
N LEU A 405 27.05 14.06 39.64
CA LEU A 405 28.15 14.49 38.78
C LEU A 405 28.64 15.87 39.25
N PRO A 406 29.95 16.14 39.27
CA PRO A 406 30.48 17.44 39.68
C PRO A 406 30.33 18.50 38.59
N ASP A 407 30.08 19.74 39.03
CA ASP A 407 29.89 20.95 38.21
C ASP A 407 31.10 21.26 37.31
N LEU A 408 30.82 21.56 36.04
CA LEU A 408 31.77 22.19 35.12
C LEU A 408 31.62 23.72 35.22
N PRO A 409 32.71 24.49 35.38
CA PRO A 409 32.63 25.95 35.44
C PRO A 409 32.46 26.58 34.04
N GLU A 410 31.64 27.62 33.95
CA GLU A 410 31.44 28.45 32.75
C GLU A 410 32.71 29.26 32.40
N PRO A 411 32.97 29.56 31.11
CA PRO A 411 34.18 30.28 30.70
C PRO A 411 34.01 31.80 30.80
N THR A 412 35.00 32.47 31.40
CA THR A 412 35.20 33.93 31.30
C THR A 412 36.18 34.28 30.17
N PRO A 413 36.04 35.47 29.53
CA PRO A 413 36.92 35.91 28.44
C PRO A 413 38.16 36.66 28.95
N ASP A 414 39.12 36.83 28.03
CA ASP A 414 40.33 37.68 28.04
C ASP A 414 41.60 37.15 28.73
N ALA A 415 42.67 36.93 27.94
CA ALA A 415 43.90 37.74 27.95
C ALA A 415 45.09 37.09 27.20
N GLU A 416 45.73 37.97 26.44
CA GLU A 416 46.97 37.99 25.66
C GLU A 416 48.23 37.21 26.12
N GLY A 417 49.09 36.91 25.12
CA GLY A 417 50.57 36.80 25.21
C GLY A 417 51.14 35.41 25.56
N GLU A 418 52.32 34.97 25.11
CA GLU A 418 53.30 35.35 24.08
C GLU A 418 54.37 34.23 24.10
N ALA A 419 55.15 34.11 23.02
CA ALA A 419 56.46 33.42 22.89
C ALA A 419 56.51 31.86 22.86
N ALA A 420 56.82 31.24 21.70
CA ALA A 420 58.16 30.93 21.13
C ALA A 420 58.79 29.67 21.78
N ALA A 421 59.44 28.72 21.10
CA ALA A 421 60.07 28.66 19.78
C ALA A 421 60.28 27.20 19.33
N ASP A 422 60.69 27.07 18.06
CA ASP A 422 61.71 26.13 17.54
C ASP A 422 61.23 24.91 16.72
N ALA A 423 61.31 25.04 15.40
CA ALA A 423 61.90 24.06 14.48
C ALA A 423 62.00 24.64 13.06
N THR A 424 63.23 24.98 12.68
CA THR A 424 63.78 25.27 11.34
C THR A 424 63.47 24.17 10.32
N ASP A 425 62.97 24.51 9.13
CA ASP A 425 63.70 24.85 7.89
C ASP A 425 64.07 23.62 7.05
N ASP A 426 63.42 23.45 5.88
CA ASP A 426 64.11 23.31 4.59
C ASP A 426 63.11 23.28 3.42
N GLN A 427 63.22 24.26 2.52
CA GLN A 427 62.70 24.22 1.14
C GLN A 427 63.88 24.27 0.17
N PRO A 428 63.67 23.78 -1.06
CA PRO A 428 63.83 24.69 -2.18
C PRO A 428 62.62 24.53 -3.14
N GLY A 429 62.05 25.57 -3.77
CA GLY A 429 62.67 26.75 -4.34
C GLY A 429 62.91 26.53 -5.84
N LEU A 430 61.97 26.92 -6.71
CA LEU A 430 62.31 27.33 -8.08
C LEU A 430 61.38 28.45 -8.57
N THR A 431 62.04 29.53 -8.95
CA THR A 431 61.53 30.84 -9.32
C THR A 431 61.08 30.93 -10.78
N VAL A 432 60.15 31.88 -10.96
CA VAL A 432 59.63 32.52 -12.17
C VAL A 432 60.70 32.98 -13.17
N VAL A 433 60.39 32.87 -14.47
CA VAL A 433 60.79 33.86 -15.49
C VAL A 433 59.58 34.12 -16.39
N SER A 434 59.21 35.39 -16.50
CA SER A 434 58.31 35.97 -17.49
C SER A 434 59.10 36.35 -18.75
N ASP A 435 58.47 36.28 -19.92
CA ASP A 435 58.24 37.44 -20.81
C ASP A 435 57.86 36.99 -22.23
N ASP A 436 56.80 37.65 -22.69
CA ASP A 436 56.50 38.16 -24.03
C ASP A 436 56.57 37.33 -25.32
N ASP A 437 55.51 37.60 -26.09
CA ASP A 437 55.49 37.96 -27.51
C ASP A 437 54.97 36.98 -28.58
N THR A 438 54.04 37.56 -29.34
CA THR A 438 53.76 37.38 -30.78
C THR A 438 52.96 36.19 -31.33
N GLN A 439 51.76 36.55 -31.79
CA GLN A 439 51.23 36.45 -33.16
C GLN A 439 51.05 35.09 -33.86
N VAL A 440 49.79 34.89 -34.28
CA VAL A 440 49.33 34.50 -35.64
C VAL A 440 49.88 33.21 -36.24
N ALA A 441 49.00 32.19 -36.32
CA ALA A 441 48.48 31.64 -37.58
C ALA A 441 47.29 30.74 -37.30
#